data_AF-A0A7C4ZBI9-F1
#
_entry.id   AF-A0A7C4ZBI9-F1
#
_cell.length_a   1.000
_cell.length_b   1.000
_cell.length_c   1.000
_cell.angle_alpha   90.00
_cell.angle_beta   90.00
_cell.angle_gamma   90.00
#
_symmetry.space_group_name_H-M   'P 1'
#
loop_
_entity.id
_entity.type
_entity.pdbx_description
1 polymer ?
#
loop_
_entity_poly.entity_id
_entity_poly.type
_entity_poly.pdbx_seq_one_letter_code
_entity_poly.pdbx_strand_id
1 'polypeptide(L)'
;MRFPAWPCSSPPRPAPSRPAKPSSSTAARHRCRLASMKELTVHATWDAEAKAWIAFSDDLPGLAIEHPDFDMVMEILLDLGPDLVESNLKLDPKDVRFHLIAERVLPVAAE
;
A
#
# COMPACT_ATOMS: atom_id res chain seq x y z
N MET A 1 -52.44 34.59 -55.19
CA MET A 1 -51.50 33.44 -55.25
C MET A 1 -51.63 32.68 -53.94
N ARG A 2 -52.01 31.41 -54.00
CA ARG A 2 -52.37 30.56 -52.85
C ARG A 2 -51.25 29.52 -52.70
N PHE A 3 -50.48 29.55 -51.63
CA PHE A 3 -49.53 28.49 -51.27
C PHE A 3 -50.21 27.51 -50.32
N PRO A 4 -50.14 26.18 -50.52
CA PRO A 4 -50.66 25.23 -49.54
C PRO A 4 -49.63 25.03 -48.42
N ALA A 5 -50.10 25.11 -47.17
CA ALA A 5 -49.35 24.74 -45.99
C ALA A 5 -49.16 23.22 -45.95
N TRP A 6 -47.93 22.75 -45.82
CA TRP A 6 -47.60 21.37 -45.47
C TRP A 6 -47.44 21.26 -43.95
N PRO A 7 -48.10 20.30 -43.25
CA PRO A 7 -47.87 20.06 -41.85
C PRO A 7 -46.73 19.06 -41.68
N CYS A 8 -45.52 19.54 -41.40
CA CYS A 8 -44.38 18.66 -41.10
C CYS A 8 -44.29 18.44 -39.57
N SER A 9 -45.18 17.61 -39.03
CA SER A 9 -45.03 17.09 -37.66
C SER A 9 -44.11 15.87 -37.69
N SER A 10 -42.82 16.07 -37.45
CA SER A 10 -41.88 14.98 -37.17
C SER A 10 -41.91 14.67 -35.67
N PRO A 11 -42.21 13.43 -35.24
CA PRO A 11 -42.04 13.06 -33.84
C PRO A 11 -40.53 12.95 -33.50
N PRO A 12 -40.11 13.31 -32.27
CA PRO A 12 -38.73 13.11 -31.85
C PRO A 12 -38.43 11.61 -31.72
N ARG A 13 -37.27 11.18 -32.24
CA ARG A 13 -36.77 9.80 -32.08
C ARG A 13 -36.52 9.49 -30.60
N PRO A 14 -36.83 8.29 -30.11
CA PRO A 14 -36.41 7.87 -28.76
C PRO A 14 -34.89 7.73 -28.72
N ALA A 15 -34.28 8.27 -27.65
CA ALA A 15 -32.84 8.17 -27.39
C ALA A 15 -32.42 6.70 -27.18
N PRO A 16 -31.22 6.28 -27.61
CA PRO A 16 -30.72 4.95 -27.30
C PRO A 16 -30.47 4.82 -25.79
N SER A 17 -31.12 3.83 -25.19
CA SER A 17 -30.87 3.40 -23.81
C SER A 17 -29.41 3.03 -23.63
N ARG A 18 -28.70 3.81 -22.81
CA ARG A 18 -27.31 3.58 -22.43
C ARG A 18 -27.21 2.22 -21.71
N PRO A 19 -26.31 1.31 -22.08
CA PRO A 19 -26.14 0.08 -21.34
C PRO A 19 -25.70 0.40 -19.91
N ALA A 20 -26.39 -0.19 -18.93
CA ALA A 20 -26.01 -0.12 -17.53
C ALA A 20 -24.59 -0.68 -17.38
N LYS A 21 -23.70 0.09 -16.74
CA LYS A 21 -22.36 -0.38 -16.37
C LYS A 21 -22.50 -1.68 -15.56
N PRO A 22 -21.67 -2.69 -15.79
CA PRO A 22 -21.72 -3.92 -15.01
C PRO A 22 -21.49 -3.57 -13.53
N SER A 23 -22.44 -3.98 -12.71
CA SER A 23 -22.34 -4.00 -11.26
C SER A 23 -21.07 -4.75 -10.87
N SER A 24 -20.02 -4.01 -10.54
CA SER A 24 -18.80 -4.56 -9.97
C SER A 24 -19.13 -5.22 -8.65
N SER A 25 -19.28 -6.54 -8.70
CA SER A 25 -19.45 -7.42 -7.54
C SER A 25 -18.30 -7.17 -6.55
N THR A 26 -18.65 -6.74 -5.35
CA THR A 26 -17.74 -6.54 -4.20
C THR A 26 -16.81 -7.74 -3.96
N ALA A 27 -17.26 -8.97 -4.26
CA ALA A 27 -16.48 -10.20 -4.06
C ALA A 27 -15.28 -10.37 -5.02
N ALA A 28 -15.29 -9.73 -6.19
CA ALA A 28 -14.15 -9.77 -7.13
C ALA A 28 -13.03 -8.79 -6.71
N ARG A 29 -13.38 -7.70 -6.03
CA ARG A 29 -12.41 -6.70 -5.52
C ARG A 29 -11.57 -7.25 -4.38
N HIS A 30 -12.17 -8.01 -3.47
CA HIS A 30 -11.45 -8.57 -2.32
C HIS A 30 -10.38 -9.60 -2.70
N ARG A 31 -10.61 -10.39 -3.75
CA ARG A 31 -9.67 -11.42 -4.21
C ARG A 31 -8.47 -10.87 -4.97
N CYS A 32 -8.58 -9.68 -5.56
CA CYS A 32 -7.47 -9.04 -6.27
C CYS A 32 -6.58 -8.22 -5.32
N ARG A 33 -7.13 -7.68 -4.22
CA ARG A 33 -6.40 -6.80 -3.29
C ARG A 33 -5.29 -7.50 -2.50
N LEU A 34 -5.48 -8.77 -2.14
CA LEU A 34 -4.47 -9.53 -1.39
C LEU A 34 -3.28 -9.98 -2.27
N ALA A 35 -3.46 -10.03 -3.59
CA ALA A 35 -2.43 -10.48 -4.53
C ALA A 35 -1.40 -9.39 -4.89
N SER A 36 -1.61 -8.14 -4.45
CA SER A 36 -0.76 -7.00 -4.80
C SER A 36 -0.05 -6.36 -3.61
N MET A 37 -0.22 -6.90 -2.40
CA MET A 37 0.46 -6.34 -1.22
C MET A 37 1.95 -6.67 -1.27
N LYS A 38 2.78 -5.65 -1.49
CA LYS A 38 4.23 -5.77 -1.58
C LYS A 38 4.80 -5.92 -0.18
N GLU A 39 5.65 -6.92 0.02
CA GLU A 39 6.33 -7.15 1.30
C GLU A 39 7.71 -6.49 1.24
N LEU A 40 8.04 -5.70 2.27
CA LEU A 40 9.36 -5.09 2.43
C LEU A 40 10.03 -5.68 3.66
N THR A 41 11.24 -6.20 3.49
CA THR A 41 11.94 -6.87 4.59
C THR A 41 12.77 -5.87 5.37
N VAL A 42 12.58 -5.82 6.69
CA VAL A 42 13.36 -4.99 7.60
C VAL A 42 14.13 -5.90 8.54
N HIS A 43 15.45 -5.75 8.56
CA HIS A 43 16.35 -6.50 9.43
C HIS A 43 16.69 -5.65 10.64
N ALA A 44 16.40 -6.16 11.84
CA ALA A 44 16.79 -5.59 13.11
C ALA A 44 17.82 -6.50 13.78
N THR A 45 19.03 -6.01 13.95
CA THR A 45 20.11 -6.75 14.61
C THR A 45 20.45 -6.11 15.94
N TRP A 46 20.66 -6.94 16.97
CA TRP A 46 21.16 -6.45 18.24
C TRP A 46 22.67 -6.22 18.18
N ASP A 47 23.10 -4.98 18.40
CA ASP A 47 24.49 -4.61 18.59
C ASP A 47 24.82 -4.64 20.09
N ALA A 48 25.72 -5.54 20.49
CA ALA A 48 26.14 -5.68 21.88
C ALA A 48 27.11 -4.59 22.36
N GLU A 49 27.86 -3.97 21.45
CA GLU A 49 28.78 -2.88 21.75
C GLU A 49 27.99 -1.58 21.99
N ALA A 50 27.03 -1.28 21.11
CA ALA A 50 26.14 -0.13 21.24
C ALA A 50 25.00 -0.35 22.25
N LYS A 51 24.70 -1.62 22.60
CA LYS A 51 23.54 -2.02 23.42
C LYS A 51 22.23 -1.51 22.82
N ALA A 52 22.13 -1.57 21.50
CA ALA A 52 21.00 -1.07 20.74
C ALA A 52 20.61 -2.03 19.63
N TRP A 53 19.33 -2.06 19.30
CA TRP A 53 18.83 -2.63 18.07
C TRP A 53 19.10 -1.65 16.93
N ILE A 54 19.71 -2.16 15.87
CA ILE A 54 19.91 -1.45 14.62
C ILE A 54 18.98 -2.08 13.59
N ALA A 55 18.02 -1.29 13.09
CA ALA A 55 17.11 -1.72 12.03
C ALA A 55 17.40 -1.02 10.71
N PHE A 56 17.50 -1.81 9.65
CA PHE A 56 17.74 -1.37 8.28
C PHE A 56 16.98 -2.26 7.28
N SER A 57 16.81 -1.76 6.06
CA SER A 57 16.13 -2.50 4.98
C SER A 57 16.77 -2.16 3.64
N ASP A 58 17.05 -3.18 2.83
CA ASP A 58 17.45 -2.99 1.42
C ASP A 58 16.27 -2.56 0.54
N ASP A 59 15.05 -2.96 0.90
CA ASP A 59 13.84 -2.66 0.15
C ASP A 59 13.30 -1.25 0.44
N LEU A 60 13.61 -0.68 1.60
CA LEU A 60 13.20 0.66 2.01
C LEU A 60 14.41 1.59 2.20
N PRO A 61 14.91 2.24 1.12
CA PRO A 61 16.05 3.13 1.22
C PRO A 61 15.75 4.30 2.15
N GLY A 62 16.75 4.68 2.96
CA GLY A 62 16.62 5.74 3.96
C GLY A 62 16.08 5.28 5.31
N LEU A 63 15.71 4.00 5.46
CA LEU A 63 15.37 3.43 6.76
C LEU A 63 16.65 3.06 7.54
N ALA A 64 16.93 3.81 8.59
CA ALA A 64 17.92 3.48 9.61
C ALA A 64 17.35 3.88 10.97
N ILE A 65 17.15 2.90 11.86
CA ILE A 65 16.63 3.13 13.21
C ILE A 65 17.61 2.51 14.20
N GLU A 66 17.95 3.26 15.24
CA GLU A 66 18.77 2.80 16.35
C GLU A 66 18.00 3.03 17.66
N HIS A 67 17.78 1.96 18.44
CA HIS A 67 17.14 2.10 19.75
C HIS A 67 17.45 0.91 20.70
N PRO A 68 17.65 1.13 22.02
CA PRO A 68 17.88 0.05 22.98
C PRO A 68 16.72 -0.95 23.11
N ASP A 69 15.49 -0.49 22.97
CA ASP A 69 14.28 -1.33 23.04
C ASP A 69 13.75 -1.68 21.65
N PHE A 70 13.50 -2.97 21.40
CA PHE A 70 12.97 -3.44 20.12
C PHE A 70 11.55 -2.95 19.86
N ASP A 71 10.71 -2.84 20.90
CA ASP A 71 9.35 -2.33 20.77
C ASP A 71 9.34 -0.89 20.26
N MET A 72 10.28 -0.07 20.72
CA MET A 72 10.45 1.30 20.23
C MET A 72 10.97 1.34 18.79
N VAL A 73 11.84 0.42 18.37
CA VAL A 73 12.21 0.29 16.95
C VAL A 73 10.97 0.03 16.08
N MET A 74 10.07 -0.84 16.55
CA MET A 74 8.82 -1.12 15.85
C MET A 74 7.90 0.11 15.80
N GLU A 75 7.75 0.84 16.90
CA GLU A 75 6.96 2.09 16.91
C GLU A 75 7.52 3.14 15.95
N ILE A 76 8.83 3.37 15.97
CA ILE A 76 9.51 4.30 15.06
C ILE A 76 9.36 3.84 13.60
N LEU A 77 9.45 2.53 13.32
CA LEU A 77 9.24 1.99 11.99
C LEU A 77 7.81 2.20 11.51
N LEU A 78 6.81 2.08 12.38
CA LEU A 78 5.41 2.29 12.02
C LEU A 78 5.09 3.77 11.78
N ASP A 79 5.79 4.69 12.47
CA ASP A 79 5.65 6.13 12.29
C ASP A 79 6.38 6.62 11.03
N LEU A 80 7.65 6.24 10.84
CA LEU A 80 8.49 6.70 9.73
C LEU A 80 8.34 5.89 8.45
N GLY A 81 7.99 4.61 8.55
CA GLY A 81 7.90 3.69 7.44
C GLY A 81 6.96 4.15 6.31
N PRO A 82 5.72 4.58 6.61
CA PRO A 82 4.79 5.07 5.59
C PRO A 82 5.37 6.24 4.78
N ASP A 83 5.97 7.23 5.47
CA ASP A 83 6.54 8.42 4.84
C ASP A 83 7.69 8.05 3.89
N LEU A 84 8.54 7.10 4.28
CA LEU A 84 9.62 6.59 3.43
C LEU A 84 9.09 5.82 2.22
N VAL A 85 8.02 5.03 2.39
CA VAL A 85 7.39 4.28 1.29
C VAL A 85 6.81 5.24 0.24
N GLU A 86 6.08 6.27 0.67
CA GLU A 86 5.52 7.27 -0.23
C GLU A 86 6.60 8.08 -0.95
N SER A 87 7.61 8.52 -0.19
CA SER A 87 8.64 9.42 -0.69
C SER A 87 9.59 8.72 -1.66
N ASN A 88 10.08 7.53 -1.29
CA ASN A 88 11.18 6.86 -1.97
C ASN A 88 10.71 5.78 -2.96
N LEU A 89 9.64 5.05 -2.64
CA LEU A 89 9.15 3.95 -3.48
C LEU A 89 7.98 4.36 -4.38
N LYS A 90 7.35 5.52 -4.14
CA LYS A 90 6.14 5.98 -4.86
C LYS A 90 5.00 4.95 -4.82
N LEU A 91 4.94 4.17 -3.75
CA LEU A 91 3.89 3.19 -3.50
C LEU A 91 2.88 3.75 -2.50
N ASP A 92 1.64 3.25 -2.54
CA ASP A 92 0.65 3.53 -1.49
C ASP A 92 1.01 2.66 -0.27
N PRO A 93 1.20 3.23 0.93
CA PRO A 93 1.50 2.48 2.16
C PRO A 93 0.46 1.40 2.47
N LYS A 94 -0.78 1.55 2.01
CA LYS A 94 -1.87 0.58 2.23
C LYS A 94 -1.70 -0.71 1.46
N ASP A 95 -0.88 -0.69 0.41
CA ASP A 95 -0.56 -1.85 -0.42
C ASP A 95 0.80 -2.45 -0.05
N VAL A 96 1.37 -2.05 1.10
CA VAL A 96 2.68 -2.49 1.58
C VAL A 96 2.54 -3.15 2.95
N ARG A 97 3.35 -4.18 3.20
CA ARG A 97 3.49 -4.82 4.52
C ARG A 97 4.95 -4.90 4.89
N PHE A 98 5.27 -4.59 6.14
CA PHE A 98 6.61 -4.79 6.67
C PHE A 98 6.76 -6.22 7.20
N HIS A 99 7.80 -6.89 6.74
CA HIS A 99 8.28 -8.14 7.33
C HIS A 99 9.51 -7.82 8.19
N LEU A 100 9.31 -7.73 9.50
CA LEU A 100 10.36 -7.39 10.45
C LEU A 100 11.03 -8.67 10.98
N ILE A 101 12.34 -8.78 10.77
CA ILE A 101 13.16 -9.90 11.24
C ILE A 101 14.09 -9.36 12.33
N ALA A 102 13.92 -9.84 13.56
CA ALA A 102 14.77 -9.49 14.69
C ALA A 102 15.76 -10.63 14.96
N GLU A 103 17.05 -10.36 14.85
CA GLU A 103 18.12 -11.32 15.11
C GLU A 103 19.00 -10.84 16.28
N ARG A 104 19.19 -11.72 17.25
CA ARG A 104 20.09 -11.49 18.39
C ARG A 104 20.76 -12.80 18.79
N VAL A 105 22.10 -12.78 18.81
CA VAL A 105 22.92 -13.90 19.28
C VAL A 105 23.20 -13.71 20.76
N LEU A 106 22.90 -14.73 21.56
CA LEU A 106 23.20 -14.75 22.99
C LEU A 106 24.34 -15.73 23.27
N PRO A 107 25.33 -15.36 24.09
CA PRO A 107 26.33 -16.32 24.53
C PRO A 107 25.64 -17.40 25.38
N VAL A 108 25.93 -18.66 25.09
CA VAL A 108 25.57 -19.76 25.99
C VAL A 108 26.58 -19.73 27.13
N ALA A 109 26.11 -19.58 28.36
CA ALA A 109 26.98 -19.68 29.53
C ALA A 109 27.62 -21.08 29.54
N ALA A 110 28.94 -21.15 29.39
CA ALA A 110 29.71 -22.32 29.75
C ALA A 110 29.90 -22.25 31.28
N GLU A 111 29.11 -23.02 32.00
CA GLU A 111 29.27 -23.25 33.45
C GLU A 111 30.54 -24.05 33.74
#